data_AF-A0A358Q381-F1
#
_entry.id   AF-A0A358Q381-F1
#
_cell.length_a   1.000
_cell.length_b   1.000
_cell.length_c   1.000
_cell.angle_alpha   90.00
_cell.angle_beta   90.00
_cell.angle_gamma   90.00
#
_symmetry.space_group_name_H-M   'P 1'
#
loop_
_entity.id
_entity.type
_entity.pdbx_description
1 polymer ?
#
loop_
_entity_poly.entity_id
_entity_poly.type
_entity_poly.pdbx_seq_one_letter_code
_entity_poly.pdbx_strand_id
1 'polypeptide(L)'
;MSMTINITQKALKFLQKAKKKKLYIKRLVVTQCCIPISTPPTVRKGSPRKLDDYYQFNVNGITVYYDRNLIRKPELTIDTQGLGFYERLVVSDWVIRY
;
A
#
# COMPACT_ATOMS: atom_id res chain seq x y z
N MET A 1 -5.02 -15.82 -10.26
CA MET A 1 -3.86 -14.93 -10.39
C MET A 1 -3.30 -14.66 -9.01
N SER A 2 -2.06 -15.08 -8.74
CA SER A 2 -1.32 -14.75 -7.52
C SER A 2 -0.77 -13.33 -7.63
N MET A 3 -0.93 -12.52 -6.58
CA MET A 3 -0.38 -11.17 -6.50
C MET A 3 0.94 -11.19 -5.73
N THR A 4 1.98 -10.61 -6.32
CA THR A 4 3.29 -10.42 -5.68
C THR A 4 3.38 -9.00 -5.14
N ILE A 5 3.70 -8.87 -3.85
CA ILE A 5 3.90 -7.57 -3.20
C ILE A 5 5.37 -7.47 -2.80
N ASN A 6 6.05 -6.47 -3.33
CA ASN A 6 7.43 -6.14 -3.01
C ASN A 6 7.46 -4.97 -2.03
N ILE A 7 8.32 -5.04 -1.01
CA ILE A 7 8.56 -3.93 -0.07
C ILE A 7 10.03 -3.55 -0.18
N THR A 8 10.33 -2.32 -0.57
CA THR A 8 11.71 -1.86 -0.71
C THR A 8 12.44 -1.88 0.64
N GLN A 9 13.77 -1.97 0.60
CA GLN A 9 14.60 -1.87 1.81
C GLN A 9 14.38 -0.54 2.55
N LYS A 10 14.12 0.55 1.81
CA LYS A 10 13.81 1.85 2.38
C LYS A 10 12.49 1.82 3.14
N ALA A 11 11.44 1.22 2.56
CA ALA A 11 10.15 1.04 3.22
C ALA A 11 10.23 0.10 4.44
N LEU A 12 11.01 -0.97 4.37
CA LEU A 12 11.26 -1.84 5.53
C LEU A 12 11.93 -1.08 6.67
N LYS A 13 13.00 -0.33 6.39
CA LYS A 13 13.68 0.51 7.39
C LYS A 13 12.73 1.55 8.00
N PHE A 14 11.88 2.16 7.19
CA PHE A 14 10.87 3.12 7.68
C PHE A 14 9.85 2.46 8.63
N LEU A 15 9.35 1.27 8.27
CA LEU A 15 8.43 0.50 9.11
C LEU A 15 9.08 0.04 10.41
N GLN A 16 10.33 -0.40 10.36
CA GLN A 16 11.13 -0.80 11.52
C GLN A 16 11.36 0.37 12.48
N LYS A 17 11.78 1.54 11.97
CA LYS A 17 11.91 2.78 12.76
C LYS A 17 10.60 3.16 13.46
N ALA A 18 9.46 2.97 12.78
CA ALA A 18 8.14 3.20 13.34
C ALA A 18 7.62 2.08 14.26
N LYS A 19 8.39 0.99 14.45
CA LYS A 19 7.98 -0.24 15.17
C LYS A 19 6.64 -0.81 14.67
N LYS A 20 6.40 -0.76 13.36
CA LYS A 20 5.17 -1.27 12.73
C LYS A 20 5.45 -2.51 11.90
N LYS A 21 4.73 -3.59 12.21
CA LYS A 21 4.75 -4.86 11.45
C LYS A 21 3.52 -5.05 10.56
N LYS A 22 2.65 -4.04 10.48
CA LYS A 22 1.39 -4.08 9.75
C LYS A 22 1.26 -2.83 8.91
N LEU A 23 0.73 -2.97 7.70
CA LEU A 23 0.34 -1.86 6.84
C LEU A 23 -0.90 -2.24 6.04
N TYR A 24 -1.62 -1.24 5.55
CA TYR A 24 -2.76 -1.45 4.68
C TYR A 24 -2.75 -0.51 3.48
N ILE A 25 -3.17 -1.04 2.34
CA ILE A 25 -3.32 -0.35 1.07
C ILE A 25 -4.81 -0.17 0.84
N LYS A 26 -5.27 1.08 0.77
CA LYS A 26 -6.67 1.40 0.53
C LYS A 26 -6.84 2.29 -0.69
N ARG A 27 -8.00 2.18 -1.34
CA ARG A 27 -8.36 3.11 -2.41
C ARG A 27 -8.38 4.54 -1.87
N LEU A 28 -7.85 5.47 -2.66
CA LEU A 28 -8.08 6.89 -2.38
C LEU A 28 -9.51 7.22 -2.79
N VAL A 29 -10.39 7.42 -1.81
CA VAL A 29 -11.74 7.92 -2.02
C VAL A 29 -11.68 9.43 -1.82
N VAL A 30 -11.64 10.19 -2.90
CA VAL A 30 -11.99 11.62 -2.84
C VAL A 30 -13.40 11.79 -3.37
N THR A 31 -14.13 12.76 -2.83
CA THR A 31 -15.55 13.01 -3.12
C THR A 31 -15.78 13.72 -4.47
N GLN A 32 -14.72 13.94 -5.25
CA GLN A 32 -14.81 14.61 -6.55
C GLN A 32 -15.03 13.57 -7.65
N CYS A 33 -15.98 13.85 -8.56
CA CYS A 33 -16.44 12.94 -9.61
C CYS A 33 -15.35 12.56 -10.63
N CYS A 34 -14.25 13.31 -10.71
CA CYS A 34 -13.28 13.27 -11.80
C CYS A 34 -11.89 12.80 -11.35
N ILE A 35 -11.82 11.69 -10.62
CA ILE A 35 -10.52 11.09 -10.24
C ILE A 35 -10.06 10.19 -11.40
N PRO A 36 -8.87 10.42 -11.97
CA PRO A 36 -8.34 9.50 -12.95
C PRO A 36 -8.13 8.13 -12.28
N ILE A 37 -8.54 7.07 -12.97
CA ILE A 37 -8.43 5.67 -12.52
C ILE A 37 -6.97 5.33 -12.14
N SER A 38 -6.00 6.02 -12.74
CA SER A 38 -4.56 5.93 -12.45
C SER A 38 -4.11 6.50 -11.10
N THR A 39 -5.02 7.04 -10.28
CA THR A 39 -4.64 7.61 -8.98
C THR A 39 -4.13 6.51 -8.04
N PRO A 40 -2.92 6.66 -7.48
CA PRO A 40 -2.33 5.64 -6.62
C PRO A 40 -3.14 5.44 -5.33
N PRO A 41 -3.24 4.19 -4.84
CA PRO A 41 -3.85 3.92 -3.56
C PRO A 41 -3.02 4.53 -2.44
N THR A 42 -3.67 4.75 -1.30
CA THR A 42 -2.98 5.22 -0.10
C THR A 42 -2.44 4.04 0.69
N VAL A 43 -1.16 4.10 1.07
CA VAL A 43 -0.55 3.14 1.99
C VAL A 43 -0.49 3.74 3.39
N ARG A 44 -0.97 3.01 4.39
CA ARG A 44 -1.03 3.45 5.78
C ARG A 44 -0.41 2.41 6.70
N LYS A 45 0.21 2.89 7.78
CA LYS A 45 0.79 2.05 8.83
C LYS A 45 -0.31 1.50 9.74
N GLY A 46 -0.19 0.24 10.15
CA GLY A 46 -1.11 -0.42 11.08
C GLY A 46 -2.10 -1.36 10.41
N SER A 47 -3.19 -1.65 11.13
CA SER A 47 -4.30 -2.49 10.67
C SER A 47 -5.46 -1.60 10.19
N PRO A 48 -6.21 -1.98 9.14
CA PRO A 48 -7.47 -1.32 8.85
C PRO A 48 -8.49 -1.60 9.97
N ARG A 49 -9.55 -0.78 10.04
CA ARG A 49 -10.62 -0.93 11.04
C ARG A 49 -11.49 -2.17 10.81
N LYS A 50 -11.75 -2.51 9.55
CA LYS A 50 -12.53 -3.67 9.11
C LYS A 50 -11.59 -4.57 8.33
N LEU A 51 -11.27 -5.75 8.87
CA LEU A 51 -10.33 -6.68 8.24
C LEU A 51 -10.96 -7.45 7.08
N ASP A 52 -12.27 -7.68 7.13
CA ASP A 52 -13.02 -8.44 6.12
C ASP A 52 -13.02 -7.78 4.74
N ASP A 53 -12.84 -6.46 4.69
CA ASP A 53 -12.75 -5.67 3.46
C ASP A 53 -11.38 -5.80 2.78
N TYR A 54 -10.46 -6.60 3.33
CA TYR A 54 -9.08 -6.71 2.86
C TYR A 54 -8.68 -8.16 2.58
N TYR A 55 -7.77 -8.33 1.61
CA TYR A 55 -6.95 -9.51 1.46
C TYR A 55 -5.71 -9.36 2.34
N GLN A 56 -5.29 -10.43 3.01
CA GLN A 56 -4.12 -10.42 3.87
C GLN A 56 -2.96 -11.13 3.20
N PHE A 57 -1.81 -10.47 3.16
CA PHE A 57 -0.56 -11.00 2.66
C PHE A 57 0.51 -10.91 3.75
N ASN A 58 1.44 -11.86 3.77
CA ASN A 58 2.63 -11.78 4.61
C ASN A 58 3.86 -11.64 3.69
N VAL A 59 4.57 -10.53 3.82
CA VAL A 59 5.74 -10.22 3.00
C VAL A 59 6.86 -9.75 3.92
N ASN A 60 7.99 -10.46 3.92
CA ASN A 60 9.17 -10.12 4.73
C ASN A 60 8.84 -9.93 6.23
N GLY A 61 7.88 -10.71 6.77
CA GLY A 61 7.42 -10.60 8.15
C GLY A 61 6.51 -9.41 8.44
N ILE A 62 6.08 -8.68 7.41
CA ILE A 62 5.11 -7.59 7.47
C ILE A 62 3.74 -8.09 6.99
N THR A 63 2.71 -7.84 7.79
CA THR A 63 1.32 -8.09 7.37
C THR A 63 0.85 -6.93 6.50
N VAL A 64 0.52 -7.23 5.25
CA VAL A 64 -0.02 -6.29 4.27
C VAL A 64 -1.51 -6.59 4.08
N TYR A 65 -2.36 -5.62 4.42
CA TYR A 65 -3.78 -5.67 4.11
C TYR A 65 -4.05 -4.92 2.82
N TYR A 66 -4.65 -5.59 1.84
CA TYR A 66 -4.94 -5.03 0.53
C TYR A 66 -6.45 -4.94 0.32
N ASP A 67 -6.98 -3.74 0.11
CA ASP A 67 -8.41 -3.49 -0.08
C ASP A 67 -8.99 -4.34 -1.22
N ARG A 68 -10.05 -5.10 -0.92
CA ARG A 68 -10.67 -6.04 -1.87
C ARG A 68 -11.29 -5.33 -3.08
N ASN A 69 -11.63 -4.06 -2.94
CA ASN A 69 -12.21 -3.23 -4.00
C ASN A 69 -11.13 -2.51 -4.85
N LEU A 70 -9.85 -2.72 -4.57
CA LEU A 70 -8.76 -2.17 -5.36
C LEU A 70 -8.44 -3.09 -6.54
N ILE A 71 -8.05 -2.48 -7.67
CA ILE A 71 -7.64 -3.21 -8.88
C ILE A 71 -6.42 -4.06 -8.57
N ARG A 72 -6.61 -5.39 -8.58
CA ARG A 72 -5.54 -6.37 -8.37
C ARG A 72 -4.54 -6.30 -9.52
N LYS A 73 -3.30 -5.96 -9.19
CA LYS A 73 -2.16 -6.03 -10.10
C LYS A 73 -1.37 -7.32 -9.84
N PRO A 74 -0.72 -7.91 -10.86
CA PRO A 74 0.13 -9.07 -10.66
C PRO A 74 1.32 -8.74 -9.75
N GLU A 75 1.86 -7.52 -9.88
CA GLU A 75 2.98 -7.02 -9.08
C GLU A 75 2.67 -5.63 -8.54
N LEU A 76 3.13 -5.38 -7.31
CA LEU A 76 3.00 -4.11 -6.62
C LEU A 76 4.19 -3.86 -5.71
N THR A 77 4.73 -2.65 -5.73
CA THR A 77 5.91 -2.25 -4.98
C THR A 77 5.56 -1.15 -3.98
N ILE A 78 5.77 -1.43 -2.70
CA ILE A 78 5.64 -0.48 -1.60
C ILE A 78 6.99 0.15 -1.34
N ASP A 79 7.05 1.47 -1.48
CA ASP A 79 8.24 2.27 -1.21
C ASP A 79 7.91 3.45 -0.27
N THR A 80 8.89 4.33 -0.08
CA THR A 80 8.81 5.51 0.78
C THR A 80 9.16 6.77 0.02
N GLN A 81 8.28 7.76 0.12
CA GLN A 81 8.43 9.08 -0.48
C GLN A 81 8.56 10.14 0.61
N GLY A 82 9.31 11.21 0.34
CA GLY A 82 9.56 12.30 1.28
C GLY A 82 10.86 12.12 2.06
N LEU A 83 11.12 13.07 2.96
CA LEU A 83 12.32 13.14 3.80
C LEU A 83 11.94 13.55 5.22
N GLY A 84 12.69 13.05 6.21
CA GLY A 84 12.50 13.39 7.63
C GLY A 84 11.11 13.01 8.14
N PHE A 85 10.45 13.95 8.83
CA PHE A 85 9.12 13.74 9.42
C PHE A 85 7.98 13.60 8.39
N TYR A 86 8.21 14.04 7.14
CA TYR A 86 7.24 13.94 6.06
C TYR A 86 7.34 12.64 5.26
N GLU A 87 8.22 11.72 5.67
CA GLU A 87 8.38 10.42 5.01
C GLU A 87 7.10 9.58 5.16
N ARG A 88 6.60 9.05 4.04
CA ARG A 88 5.36 8.27 3.96
C ARG A 88 5.51 7.07 3.04
N LEU A 89 4.71 6.03 3.29
CA LEU A 89 4.62 4.88 2.41
C LEU A 89 3.79 5.22 1.17
N VAL A 90 4.23 4.73 0.02
CA VAL A 90 3.58 4.91 -1.28
C VAL A 90 3.65 3.62 -2.09
N VAL A 91 2.78 3.48 -3.08
CA VAL A 91 2.94 2.48 -4.13
C VAL A 91 3.69 3.14 -5.29
N SER A 92 4.91 2.67 -5.58
CA SER A 92 5.81 3.34 -6.54
C SER A 92 5.55 2.96 -8.00
N ASP A 93 4.99 1.77 -8.24
CA ASP A 93 4.74 1.19 -9.57
C ASP A 93 3.25 1.25 -9.96
N TRP A 94 2.52 2.24 -9.45
CA TRP A 94 1.11 2.42 -9.75
C TRP A 94 0.87 3.07 -11.12
N VAL A 95 1.11 2.31 -12.18
CA VAL A 95 0.68 2.61 -13.54
C VAL A 95 -0.36 1.57 -13.95
N ILE A 96 -1.53 2.02 -14.40
CA ILE A 96 -2.54 1.14 -14.99
C ILE A 96 -2.32 1.22 -16.50
N ARG A 97 -1.78 0.15 -17.08
CA ARG A 97 -1.67 0.00 -18.54
C ARG A 97 -2.96 -0.67 -19.02
N TYR A 98 -3.64 -0.03 -19.97
CA TYR A 98 -4.81 -0.53 -20.68
C TYR A 98 -4.38 -1.14 -22.01
#